data_AF-T1B8Q9-F1
#
_entry.id   AF-T1B8Q9-F1
#
_cell.length_a   1.000
_cell.length_b   1.000
_cell.length_c   1.000
_cell.angle_alpha   90.00
_cell.angle_beta   90.00
_cell.angle_gamma   90.00
#
_symmetry.space_group_name_H-M   'P 1'
#
loop_
_entity.id
_entity.type
_entity.pdbx_description
1 polymer ?
#
loop_
_entity_poly.entity_id
_entity_poly.type
_entity_poly.pdbx_seq_one_letter_code
_entity_poly.pdbx_strand_id
1 'polypeptide(L)' 'MTRISSIHAREILDSRGNPTLEAEVTLNGGQRGRA' A
#
# COMPACT_ATOMS: atom_id res chain seq x y z
N MET A 1 12.54 -12.80 -4.61
CA MET A 1 11.56 -13.64 -3.88
C MET A 1 10.25 -12.87 -3.81
N THR A 2 9.20 -13.30 -4.52
CA THR A 2 8.00 -12.47 -4.79
C THR A 2 6.82 -12.70 -3.84
N ARG A 3 6.99 -13.53 -2.80
CA ARG A 3 5.95 -13.78 -1.80
C ARG A 3 5.71 -12.52 -0.96
N ILE A 4 4.45 -12.18 -0.70
CA ILE A 4 4.06 -11.06 0.15
C ILE A 4 4.44 -11.36 1.60
N SER A 5 5.09 -10.39 2.26
CA SER A 5 5.45 -10.44 3.69
C SER A 5 4.44 -9.69 4.56
N SER A 6 4.00 -8.52 4.10
CA SER A 6 3.09 -7.66 4.86
C SER A 6 2.30 -6.73 3.94
N ILE A 7 1.11 -6.37 4.38
CA ILE A 7 0.24 -5.37 3.75
C ILE A 7 -0.16 -4.37 4.83
N HIS A 8 -0.03 -3.08 4.55
CA HIS A 8 -0.48 -2.00 5.43
C HIS A 8 -1.41 -1.08 4.65
N ALA A 9 -2.58 -0.81 5.20
CA ALA A 9 -3.59 0.04 4.59
C ALA A 9 -3.85 1.28 5.47
N ARG A 10 -4.08 2.42 4.83
CA ARG A 10 -4.43 3.67 5.50
C ARG A 10 -5.46 4.46 4.67
N GLU A 11 -6.27 5.26 5.35
CA GLU A 11 -7.14 6.24 4.70
C GLU A 11 -6.33 7.49 4.34
N ILE A 12 -6.52 8.00 3.13
CA ILE A 12 -5.95 9.26 2.63
C ILE A 12 -7.05 10.08 1.95
N LEU A 13 -6.75 11.32 1.56
CA LEU A 13 -7.66 12.13 0.73
C LEU A 13 -7.27 12.07 -0.74
N ASP A 14 -8.25 11.92 -1.64
CA ASP A 14 -8.06 12.03 -3.08
C ASP A 14 -7.93 13.49 -3.55
N SER A 15 -7.76 13.71 -4.86
CA SER A 15 -7.65 15.05 -5.44
C SER A 15 -8.93 15.90 -5.35
N ARG A 16 -10.06 15.30 -4.97
CA ARG A 16 -11.36 15.94 -4.76
C ARG A 16 -11.66 16.15 -3.27
N GLY A 17 -10.75 15.75 -2.38
CA GLY A 17 -10.89 15.85 -0.93
C GLY A 17 -11.74 14.76 -0.29
N ASN A 18 -12.03 13.67 -1.00
CA ASN A 18 -12.78 12.55 -0.44
C ASN A 18 -11.83 11.50 0.17
N PRO A 19 -12.21 10.87 1.29
CA PRO A 19 -11.51 9.70 1.81
C PRO A 19 -11.38 8.59 0.75
N THR A 20 -10.17 8.08 0.56
CA THR A 20 -9.83 6.94 -0.28
C THR A 20 -8.81 6.04 0.41
N LEU A 21 -8.63 4.82 -0.09
CA LEU A 21 -7.70 3.84 0.44
C LEU A 21 -6.33 3.98 -0.22
N GLU A 22 -5.29 3.86 0.59
CA GLU A 22 -3.93 3.61 0.14
C GLU A 22 -3.39 2.33 0.76
N ALA A 23 -2.80 1.47 -0.07
CA ALA A 23 -2.21 0.21 0.35
C ALA A 23 -0.71 0.17 0.04
N GLU A 24 0.09 -0.22 1.03
CA GLU A 24 1.51 -0.54 0.87
C GLU A 24 1.72 -2.05 1.02
N VAL A 25 2.41 -2.67 0.07
CA VAL A 25 2.74 -4.10 0.05
C VAL A 25 4.25 -4.25 0.12
N THR A 26 4.72 -5.10 1.03
CA THR A 26 6.13 -5.52 1.11
C THR A 26 6.25 -6.98 0.71
N LEU A 27 7.26 -7.33 -0.09
CA LEU A 27 7.61 -8.70 -0.44
C LEU A 27 8.73 -9.21 0.47
N ASN A 28 8.85 -10.53 0.61
CA ASN A 28 9.95 -11.18 1.35
C ASN A 28 11.34 -10.78 0.83
N GLY A 29 11.46 -10.36 -0.43
CA GLY A 29 12.70 -9.84 -1.00
C GLY A 29 13.00 -8.36 -0.67
N GLY A 30 12.18 -7.71 0.15
CA GLY A 30 12.33 -6.32 0.57
C GLY A 30 11.76 -5.28 -0.40
N GLN A 31 11.28 -5.68 -1.58
CA GLN A 31 10.60 -4.77 -2.51
C GLN A 31 9.30 -4.23 -1.90
N ARG A 32 9.00 -2.96 -2.17
CA ARG A 32 7.79 -2.28 -1.72
C ARG A 32 7.03 -1.65 -2.89
N GLY A 33 5.71 -1.75 -2.87
CA GLY A 33 4.80 -1.10 -3.82
C GLY A 33 3.65 -0.41 -3.08
N ARG A 34 3.13 0.67 -3.66
CA ARG A 34 2.03 1.48 -3.11
C ARG A 34 1.03 1.83 -4.20
N ALA A 35 -0.26 1.81 -3.86
CA ALA A 35 -1.37 2.23 -4.71
C ALA A 35 -2.47 2.90 -3.87
#